data_AF-A0A7X9KGF0-F1
#
_entry.id   AF-A0A7X9KGF0-F1
#
_cell.length_a   1.000
_cell.length_b   1.000
_cell.length_c   1.000
_cell.angle_alpha   90.00
_cell.angle_beta   90.00
_cell.angle_gamma   90.00
#
_symmetry.space_group_name_H-M   'P 1'
#
loop_
_entity.id
_entity.type
_entity.pdbx_description
1 polymer ?
#
loop_
_entity_poly.entity_id
_entity_poly.type
_entity_poly.pdbx_seq_one_letter_code
_entity_poly.pdbx_strand_id
1 'polypeptide(L)'
;CLAALAAATDDVEIELVLIDNGSTDGTTDYLRSIAGPKCQVHINDANLNFAGACNQGLTLAHAPYTLLLNNDTEVTPGFLTPLLSVLRTQHDVGIVGSKLLYPDGTVQHAGVVLRHHNPGELLSFDHVYNGWSADAPCVNRLRDLQVVTAACALLPTELGLRFQGFDTRFRNSCEDVDLCLRMKVEGYRVVYEPASVVVHHESQTAGRHDADWENLLHLSHLWAGKVAADESAVYRDDGYADLAELAERSARMRAVVGRFERLEGIYGPAQPTGWQAEVALVPRWATRAQRKELERRHEEMRSTVIDAHAVATAAMSIALRSAKHLASLPPARR
;
A
#
# COMPACT_ATOMS: atom_id res chain seq x y z
N CYS A 1 -10.69 -10.08 12.56
CA CYS A 1 -11.49 -10.21 11.33
C CYS A 1 -12.90 -10.78 11.54
N LEU A 2 -13.12 -12.11 11.60
CA LEU A 2 -14.49 -12.69 11.54
C LEU A 2 -15.48 -12.13 12.58
N ALA A 3 -15.04 -11.92 13.83
CA ALA A 3 -15.87 -11.31 14.86
C ALA A 3 -16.25 -9.84 14.54
N ALA A 4 -15.31 -9.07 13.98
CA ALA A 4 -15.58 -7.69 13.55
C ALA A 4 -16.55 -7.68 12.37
N LEU A 5 -16.41 -8.60 11.42
CA LEU A 5 -17.32 -8.73 10.29
C LEU A 5 -18.75 -9.04 10.76
N ALA A 6 -18.91 -10.03 11.64
CA ALA A 6 -20.22 -10.38 12.20
C ALA A 6 -20.90 -9.23 12.95
N ALA A 7 -20.13 -8.33 13.57
CA ALA A 7 -20.66 -7.17 14.29
C ALA A 7 -20.92 -5.94 13.40
N ALA A 8 -20.43 -5.94 12.16
CA ALA A 8 -20.42 -4.77 11.29
C ALA A 8 -21.33 -4.87 10.06
N THR A 9 -22.01 -6.01 9.87
CA THR A 9 -22.81 -6.31 8.68
C THR A 9 -24.26 -6.71 8.99
N ASP A 10 -24.85 -6.22 10.08
CA ASP A 10 -26.24 -6.54 10.45
C ASP A 10 -27.27 -6.03 9.42
N ASP A 11 -26.88 -5.06 8.59
CA ASP A 11 -27.71 -4.40 7.57
C ASP A 11 -27.59 -5.05 6.17
N VAL A 12 -26.71 -6.06 6.01
CA VAL A 12 -26.43 -6.69 4.72
C VAL A 12 -26.35 -8.22 4.87
N GLU A 13 -27.06 -8.95 4.01
CA GLU A 13 -26.87 -10.40 3.94
C GLU A 13 -25.52 -10.74 3.28
N ILE A 14 -24.70 -11.52 4.00
CA ILE A 14 -23.41 -12.00 3.52
C ILE A 14 -23.35 -13.53 3.56
N GLU A 15 -22.58 -14.10 2.65
CA GLU A 15 -22.00 -15.43 2.77
C GLU A 15 -20.49 -15.29 2.98
N LEU A 16 -19.89 -16.25 3.68
CA LEU A 16 -18.44 -16.31 3.88
C LEU A 16 -17.87 -17.39 2.99
N VAL A 17 -16.79 -17.06 2.29
CA VAL A 17 -15.94 -18.01 1.59
C VAL A 17 -14.54 -17.88 2.18
N LEU A 18 -14.12 -18.90 2.94
CA LEU A 18 -12.85 -18.92 3.64
C LEU A 18 -11.92 -19.92 2.96
N ILE A 19 -10.77 -19.43 2.49
CA ILE A 19 -9.74 -20.25 1.86
C ILE A 19 -8.57 -20.39 2.84
N ASP A 20 -8.41 -21.59 3.41
CA ASP A 20 -7.19 -21.94 4.12
C ASP A 20 -6.08 -22.23 3.10
N ASN A 21 -5.11 -21.33 3.02
CA ASN A 21 -4.09 -21.36 1.97
C ASN A 21 -2.84 -22.14 2.41
N GLY A 22 -3.03 -23.35 2.93
CA GLY A 22 -1.95 -24.21 3.41
C GLY A 22 -1.41 -23.84 4.79
N SER A 23 -2.29 -23.48 5.74
CA SER A 23 -1.89 -23.25 7.13
C SER A 23 -1.34 -24.53 7.76
N THR A 24 -0.33 -24.39 8.62
CA THR A 24 0.35 -25.52 9.30
C THR A 24 0.09 -25.56 10.80
N ASP A 25 -0.87 -24.78 11.28
CA ASP A 25 -1.26 -24.66 12.68
C ASP A 25 -2.72 -25.10 12.89
N GLY A 26 -3.34 -24.73 14.01
CA GLY A 26 -4.72 -25.08 14.32
C GLY A 26 -5.78 -24.41 13.44
N THR A 27 -5.39 -23.60 12.44
CA THR A 27 -6.32 -22.84 11.59
C THR A 27 -7.28 -23.74 10.82
N THR A 28 -6.79 -24.84 10.25
CA THR A 28 -7.65 -25.77 9.49
C THR A 28 -8.79 -26.34 10.36
N ASP A 29 -8.48 -26.75 11.59
CA ASP A 29 -9.48 -27.31 12.51
C ASP A 29 -10.48 -26.25 12.97
N TYR A 30 -9.99 -25.03 13.24
CA TYR A 30 -10.85 -23.89 13.54
C TYR A 30 -11.82 -23.59 12.40
N LEU A 31 -11.32 -23.51 11.16
CA LEU A 31 -12.14 -23.20 9.99
C LEU A 31 -13.19 -24.30 9.74
N ARG A 32 -12.82 -25.58 9.86
CA ARG A 32 -13.79 -26.68 9.79
C ARG A 32 -14.88 -26.57 10.85
N SER A 33 -14.55 -26.11 12.06
CA SER A 33 -15.52 -25.99 13.16
C SER A 33 -16.60 -24.92 12.94
N ILE A 34 -16.31 -23.92 12.08
CA ILE A 34 -17.23 -22.81 11.76
C ILE A 34 -17.89 -22.95 10.38
N ALA A 35 -17.60 -24.03 9.65
CA ALA A 35 -18.20 -24.30 8.34
C ALA A 35 -19.72 -24.52 8.48
N GLY A 36 -20.49 -24.03 7.51
CA GLY A 36 -21.94 -24.14 7.53
C GLY A 36 -22.63 -23.55 6.30
N PRO A 37 -23.97 -23.46 6.30
CA PRO A 37 -24.73 -23.03 5.11
C PRO A 37 -24.39 -21.62 4.60
N LYS A 38 -23.93 -20.72 5.47
CA LYS A 38 -23.47 -19.36 5.12
C LYS A 38 -21.94 -19.19 5.22
N CYS A 39 -21.20 -20.27 5.44
CA CYS A 39 -19.75 -20.25 5.62
C CYS A 39 -19.11 -21.44 4.89
N GLN A 40 -18.71 -21.20 3.65
CA GLN A 40 -17.98 -22.14 2.83
C GLN A 40 -16.50 -22.11 3.22
N VAL A 41 -15.91 -23.28 3.40
CA VAL A 41 -14.50 -23.43 3.78
C VAL A 41 -13.81 -24.33 2.77
N HIS A 42 -12.72 -23.85 2.18
CA HIS A 42 -11.86 -24.62 1.29
C HIS A 42 -10.46 -24.70 1.88
N ILE A 43 -9.89 -25.91 1.93
CA ILE A 43 -8.56 -26.15 2.50
C ILE A 43 -7.62 -26.56 1.40
N ASN A 44 -6.57 -25.77 1.18
CA ASN A 44 -5.50 -26.10 0.23
C ASN A 44 -4.42 -26.94 0.91
N ASP A 45 -3.85 -27.90 0.16
CA ASP A 45 -2.69 -28.68 0.59
C ASP A 45 -1.39 -27.87 0.61
N ALA A 46 -1.36 -26.74 -0.10
CA ALA A 46 -0.21 -25.87 -0.23
C ALA A 46 -0.61 -24.40 -0.39
N ASN A 47 0.30 -23.49 -0.08
CA ASN A 47 0.11 -22.06 -0.27
C ASN A 47 0.18 -21.69 -1.76
N LEU A 48 -0.95 -21.23 -2.31
CA LEU A 48 -1.12 -20.81 -3.70
C LEU A 48 -0.85 -19.30 -3.91
N ASN A 49 -0.23 -18.64 -2.93
CA ASN A 49 -0.12 -17.19 -2.79
C ASN A 49 -1.50 -16.50 -2.69
N PHE A 50 -1.49 -15.18 -2.48
CA PHE A 50 -2.71 -14.37 -2.37
C PHE A 50 -3.61 -14.51 -3.60
N ALA A 51 -3.07 -14.28 -4.80
CA ALA A 51 -3.82 -14.33 -6.06
C ALA A 51 -4.54 -15.66 -6.27
N GLY A 52 -3.85 -16.79 -6.01
CA GLY A 52 -4.43 -18.12 -6.16
C GLY A 52 -5.61 -18.37 -5.21
N ALA A 53 -5.44 -18.06 -3.92
CA ALA A 53 -6.49 -18.23 -2.92
C ALA A 53 -7.68 -17.31 -3.18
N CYS A 54 -7.44 -16.03 -3.51
CA CYS A 54 -8.53 -15.10 -3.82
C CYS A 54 -9.31 -15.52 -5.07
N ASN A 55 -8.64 -16.05 -6.09
CA ASN A 55 -9.32 -16.56 -7.28
C ASN A 55 -10.20 -17.78 -6.98
N GLN A 56 -9.73 -18.71 -6.13
CA GLN A 56 -10.57 -19.82 -5.66
C GLN A 56 -11.80 -19.27 -4.93
N GLY A 57 -11.61 -18.33 -4.00
CA GLY A 57 -12.71 -17.68 -3.28
C GLY A 57 -13.74 -17.04 -4.21
N LEU A 58 -13.26 -16.29 -5.22
CA LEU A 58 -14.10 -15.62 -6.21
C LEU A 58 -14.95 -16.62 -7.02
N THR A 59 -14.41 -17.78 -7.36
CA THR A 59 -15.15 -18.83 -8.09
C THR A 59 -16.21 -19.56 -7.27
N LEU A 60 -16.09 -19.51 -5.93
CA LEU A 60 -17.06 -20.11 -4.99
C LEU A 60 -18.12 -19.11 -4.51
N ALA A 61 -17.96 -17.83 -4.83
CA ALA A 61 -18.90 -16.78 -4.44
C ALA A 61 -20.18 -16.83 -5.29
N HIS A 62 -21.34 -16.76 -4.63
CA HIS A 62 -22.66 -16.76 -5.28
C HIS A 62 -23.32 -15.38 -5.22
N ALA A 63 -22.93 -14.55 -4.25
CA ALA A 63 -23.43 -13.19 -4.12
C ALA A 63 -23.13 -12.33 -5.38
N PRO A 64 -23.97 -11.33 -5.69
CA PRO A 64 -23.76 -10.44 -6.86
C PRO A 64 -22.50 -9.56 -6.73
N TYR A 65 -22.03 -9.35 -5.50
CA TYR A 65 -20.81 -8.61 -5.20
C TYR A 65 -19.91 -9.47 -4.32
N THR A 66 -18.61 -9.45 -4.63
CA THR A 66 -17.57 -10.13 -3.85
C THR A 66 -16.76 -9.10 -3.11
N LEU A 67 -16.68 -9.23 -1.78
CA LEU A 67 -15.77 -8.44 -0.95
C LEU A 67 -14.48 -9.24 -0.77
N LEU A 68 -13.37 -8.69 -1.25
CA LEU A 68 -12.03 -9.12 -0.89
C LEU A 68 -11.71 -8.52 0.48
N LEU A 69 -11.33 -9.35 1.44
CA LEU A 69 -11.03 -8.91 2.80
C LEU A 69 -9.90 -9.75 3.39
N ASN A 70 -8.81 -9.09 3.77
CA ASN A 70 -7.71 -9.76 4.46
C ASN A 70 -8.14 -10.26 5.84
N ASN A 71 -7.55 -11.37 6.28
CA ASN A 71 -7.88 -12.03 7.55
C ASN A 71 -7.33 -11.31 8.79
N ASP A 72 -6.39 -10.37 8.62
CA ASP A 72 -5.77 -9.53 9.65
C ASP A 72 -6.37 -8.10 9.68
N THR A 73 -7.67 -8.00 9.41
CA THR A 73 -8.42 -6.74 9.43
C THR A 73 -9.45 -6.69 10.57
N GLU A 74 -9.79 -5.47 10.96
CA GLU A 74 -10.90 -5.10 11.84
C GLU A 74 -11.76 -4.07 11.11
N VAL A 75 -12.90 -4.52 10.59
CA VAL A 75 -13.86 -3.65 9.87
C VAL A 75 -14.67 -2.80 10.85
N THR A 76 -15.01 -1.57 10.48
CA THR A 76 -15.87 -0.70 11.30
C THR A 76 -17.35 -0.93 11.04
N PRO A 77 -18.25 -0.69 12.00
CA PRO A 77 -19.70 -0.77 11.77
C PRO A 77 -20.15 0.02 10.54
N GLY A 78 -20.91 -0.63 9.65
CA GLY A 78 -21.45 0.00 8.43
C GLY A 78 -20.44 0.24 7.30
N PHE A 79 -19.20 -0.29 7.39
CA PHE A 79 -18.17 -0.08 6.34
C PHE A 79 -18.61 -0.55 4.94
N LEU A 80 -19.43 -1.60 4.86
CA LEU A 80 -19.81 -2.23 3.60
C LEU A 80 -20.85 -1.42 2.81
N THR A 81 -21.75 -0.72 3.51
CA THR A 81 -22.85 0.05 2.93
C THR A 81 -22.40 1.13 1.94
N PRO A 82 -21.39 1.97 2.22
CA PRO A 82 -20.90 2.94 1.24
C PRO A 82 -20.28 2.27 -0.01
N LEU A 83 -19.55 1.15 0.14
CA LEU A 83 -19.03 0.40 -1.01
C LEU A 83 -20.16 -0.12 -1.91
N LEU A 84 -21.19 -0.72 -1.30
CA LEU A 84 -22.38 -1.20 -2.02
C LEU A 84 -23.14 -0.06 -2.71
N SER A 85 -23.23 1.10 -2.06
CA SER A 85 -23.89 2.29 -2.62
C SER A 85 -23.24 2.69 -3.94
N VAL A 86 -21.89 2.74 -4.00
CA VAL A 86 -21.16 3.04 -5.22
C VAL A 86 -21.51 2.03 -6.33
N LEU A 87 -21.36 0.72 -6.09
CA LEU A 87 -21.59 -0.30 -7.12
C LEU A 87 -23.07 -0.44 -7.53
N ARG A 88 -24.02 -0.12 -6.65
CA ARG A 88 -25.46 -0.17 -6.96
C ARG A 88 -25.93 1.04 -7.76
N THR A 89 -25.26 2.19 -7.62
CA THR A 89 -25.67 3.44 -8.28
C THR A 89 -24.84 3.77 -9.52
N GLN A 90 -23.65 3.19 -9.66
CA GLN A 90 -22.70 3.48 -10.73
C GLN A 90 -22.24 2.18 -11.40
N HIS A 91 -22.89 1.84 -12.52
CA HIS A 91 -22.64 0.58 -13.26
C HIS A 91 -21.33 0.57 -14.05
N ASP A 92 -20.68 1.73 -14.19
CA ASP A 92 -19.37 1.91 -14.81
C ASP A 92 -18.21 1.67 -13.83
N VAL A 93 -18.48 1.40 -12.54
CA VAL A 93 -17.47 1.12 -11.52
C VAL A 93 -17.16 -0.37 -11.47
N GLY A 94 -15.90 -0.74 -11.68
CA GLY A 94 -15.46 -2.13 -11.68
C GLY A 94 -15.03 -2.64 -10.31
N ILE A 95 -14.46 -1.77 -9.48
CA ILE A 95 -13.99 -2.11 -8.13
C ILE A 95 -13.97 -0.86 -7.24
N VAL A 96 -14.32 -1.04 -5.96
CA VAL A 96 -14.34 0.02 -4.93
C VAL A 96 -13.50 -0.40 -3.74
N GLY A 97 -12.52 0.41 -3.36
CA GLY A 97 -11.63 0.17 -2.22
C GLY A 97 -12.00 0.99 -0.99
N SER A 98 -11.79 0.40 0.18
CA SER A 98 -11.98 1.07 1.48
C SER A 98 -10.82 1.98 1.87
N LYS A 99 -11.04 2.91 2.80
CA LYS A 99 -9.97 3.53 3.59
C LYS A 99 -9.39 2.51 4.56
N LEU A 100 -8.08 2.27 4.47
CA LEU A 100 -7.37 1.43 5.42
C LEU A 100 -6.57 2.30 6.38
N LEU A 101 -6.65 1.96 7.67
CA LEU A 101 -5.89 2.58 8.73
C LEU A 101 -4.93 1.57 9.34
N TYR A 102 -3.76 2.03 9.75
CA TYR A 102 -2.92 1.31 10.68
C TYR A 102 -3.57 1.28 12.08
N PRO A 103 -3.16 0.35 12.97
CA PRO A 103 -3.68 0.29 14.34
C PRO A 103 -3.46 1.58 15.17
N ASP A 104 -2.52 2.44 14.77
CA ASP A 104 -2.28 3.75 15.40
C ASP A 104 -3.22 4.86 14.90
N GLY A 105 -4.14 4.54 13.98
CA GLY A 105 -5.11 5.46 13.40
C GLY A 105 -4.58 6.31 12.25
N THR A 106 -3.33 6.11 11.81
CA THR A 106 -2.79 6.75 10.60
C THR A 106 -3.27 6.03 9.34
N VAL A 107 -3.28 6.74 8.21
CA VAL A 107 -3.70 6.19 6.92
C VAL A 107 -2.69 5.17 6.43
N GLN A 108 -3.16 3.98 6.09
CA GLN A 108 -2.39 2.97 5.35
C GLN A 108 -2.77 2.97 3.86
N HIS A 109 -4.05 3.20 3.54
CA HIS A 109 -4.52 3.26 2.16
C HIS A 109 -5.61 4.31 1.99
N ALA A 110 -5.37 5.24 1.06
CA ALA A 110 -6.37 6.18 0.55
C ALA A 110 -6.44 6.13 -0.99
N GLY A 111 -6.11 4.97 -1.56
CA GLY A 111 -5.82 4.82 -2.98
C GLY A 111 -4.34 4.53 -3.29
N VAL A 112 -4.09 4.03 -4.50
CA VAL A 112 -2.73 3.87 -5.04
C VAL A 112 -2.58 4.71 -6.30
N VAL A 113 -1.46 5.42 -6.38
CA VAL A 113 -1.07 6.27 -7.52
C VAL A 113 0.14 5.71 -8.22
N LEU A 114 0.18 5.84 -9.54
CA LEU A 114 1.35 5.53 -10.34
C LEU A 114 2.29 6.73 -10.36
N ARG A 115 3.55 6.49 -10.05
CA ARG A 115 4.60 7.51 -10.06
C ARG A 115 5.10 7.78 -11.47
N HIS A 116 5.63 8.99 -11.66
CA HIS A 116 6.39 9.29 -12.86
C HIS A 116 7.63 8.40 -12.91
N HIS A 117 7.83 7.72 -14.03
CA HIS A 117 8.99 6.89 -14.32
C HIS A 117 9.57 7.34 -15.67
N ASN A 118 10.90 7.36 -15.78
CA ASN A 118 11.54 7.65 -17.06
C ASN A 118 11.46 6.44 -18.00
N PRO A 119 11.55 6.63 -19.32
CA PRO A 119 11.69 5.51 -20.26
C PRO A 119 12.87 4.60 -19.87
N GLY A 120 12.58 3.32 -19.64
CA GLY A 120 13.57 2.32 -19.21
C GLY A 120 13.64 2.09 -17.70
N GLU A 121 12.92 2.87 -16.89
CA GLU A 121 12.71 2.58 -15.46
C GLU A 121 11.52 1.63 -15.28
N LEU A 122 11.54 0.88 -14.17
CA LEU A 122 10.40 0.06 -13.76
C LEU A 122 9.23 0.95 -13.37
N LEU A 123 8.02 0.44 -13.56
CA LEU A 123 6.84 1.05 -12.97
C LEU A 123 7.00 1.11 -11.45
N SER A 124 6.57 2.23 -10.89
CA SER A 124 6.53 2.47 -9.46
C SER A 124 5.18 3.05 -9.11
N PHE A 125 4.68 2.68 -7.94
CA PHE A 125 3.38 3.10 -7.42
C PHE A 125 3.47 3.21 -5.91
N ASP A 126 2.57 3.98 -5.33
CA ASP A 126 2.52 4.15 -3.88
C ASP A 126 1.11 4.38 -3.36
N HIS A 127 0.91 4.03 -2.09
CA HIS A 127 -0.30 4.37 -1.36
C HIS A 127 -0.29 5.88 -1.08
N VAL A 128 -1.26 6.59 -1.65
CA VAL A 128 -1.37 8.04 -1.45
C VAL A 128 -1.77 8.35 -0.01
N TYR A 129 -1.19 9.41 0.56
CA TYR A 129 -1.41 9.83 1.96
C TYR A 129 -1.02 8.80 3.02
N ASN A 130 -0.17 7.82 2.69
CA ASN A 130 0.35 6.87 3.69
C ASN A 130 1.01 7.61 4.87
N GLY A 131 0.66 7.22 6.10
CA GLY A 131 1.11 7.80 7.36
C GLY A 131 0.43 9.13 7.74
N TRP A 132 -0.52 9.63 6.94
CA TRP A 132 -1.21 10.87 7.25
C TRP A 132 -2.33 10.65 8.28
N SER A 133 -2.86 11.75 8.81
CA SER A 133 -4.05 11.71 9.67
C SER A 133 -5.27 11.20 8.90
N ALA A 134 -6.00 10.26 9.50
CA ALA A 134 -7.27 9.74 8.98
C ALA A 134 -8.36 10.80 8.79
N ASP A 135 -8.26 11.94 9.49
CA ASP A 135 -9.21 13.06 9.43
C ASP A 135 -8.78 14.14 8.43
N ALA A 136 -7.65 13.96 7.73
CA ALA A 136 -7.20 14.92 6.74
C ALA A 136 -8.27 15.11 5.65
N PRO A 137 -8.64 16.36 5.27
CA PRO A 137 -9.68 16.59 4.28
C PRO A 137 -9.41 15.96 2.91
N CYS A 138 -8.14 15.81 2.51
CA CYS A 138 -7.78 15.13 1.26
C CYS A 138 -8.04 13.63 1.34
N VAL A 139 -7.75 12.98 2.47
CA VAL A 139 -8.00 11.55 2.69
C VAL A 139 -9.49 11.24 2.64
N ASN A 140 -10.35 12.15 3.10
CA ASN A 140 -11.80 11.93 3.16
C ASN A 140 -12.56 12.42 1.91
N ARG A 141 -11.99 12.19 0.72
CA ARG A 141 -12.67 12.47 -0.56
C ARG A 141 -12.85 11.19 -1.38
N LEU A 142 -14.11 10.91 -1.72
CA LEU A 142 -14.49 9.94 -2.76
C LEU A 142 -13.83 10.35 -4.07
N ARG A 143 -13.09 9.43 -4.71
CA ARG A 143 -12.35 9.74 -5.93
C ARG A 143 -12.17 8.53 -6.84
N ASP A 144 -12.08 8.81 -8.13
CA ASP A 144 -11.59 7.86 -9.11
C ASP A 144 -10.07 7.84 -9.07
N LEU A 145 -9.49 6.65 -9.10
CA LEU A 145 -8.05 6.42 -9.12
C LEU A 145 -7.67 5.43 -10.21
N GLN A 146 -6.38 5.12 -10.29
CA GLN A 146 -5.92 3.99 -11.09
C GLN A 146 -6.03 2.67 -10.35
N VAL A 147 -5.78 2.67 -9.04
CA VAL A 147 -5.66 1.44 -8.25
C VAL A 147 -6.20 1.63 -6.83
N VAL A 148 -6.85 0.58 -6.33
CA VAL A 148 -7.15 0.37 -4.91
C VAL A 148 -6.56 -0.97 -4.48
N THR A 149 -6.23 -1.13 -3.21
CA THR A 149 -5.67 -2.39 -2.73
C THR A 149 -6.75 -3.45 -2.52
N ALA A 150 -6.41 -4.72 -2.80
CA ALA A 150 -7.29 -5.85 -2.54
C ALA A 150 -7.41 -6.24 -1.05
N ALA A 151 -6.69 -5.58 -0.13
CA ALA A 151 -6.81 -5.86 1.31
C ALA A 151 -8.22 -5.58 1.86
N CYS A 152 -8.94 -4.61 1.29
CA CYS A 152 -10.39 -4.49 1.42
C CYS A 152 -10.99 -3.77 0.20
N ALA A 153 -11.56 -4.55 -0.73
CA ALA A 153 -12.19 -4.03 -1.93
C ALA A 153 -13.42 -4.84 -2.35
N LEU A 154 -14.43 -4.16 -2.86
CA LEU A 154 -15.69 -4.74 -3.34
C LEU A 154 -15.76 -4.64 -4.87
N LEU A 155 -16.15 -5.72 -5.53
CA LEU A 155 -16.35 -5.76 -6.98
C LEU A 155 -17.61 -6.55 -7.35
N PRO A 156 -18.26 -6.28 -8.50
CA PRO A 156 -19.27 -7.18 -9.04
C PRO A 156 -18.66 -8.56 -9.29
N THR A 157 -19.27 -9.61 -8.76
CA THR A 157 -18.73 -10.98 -8.84
C THR A 157 -18.56 -11.43 -10.28
N GLU A 158 -19.57 -11.17 -11.13
CA GLU A 158 -19.52 -11.48 -12.56
C GLU A 158 -18.35 -10.76 -13.25
N LEU A 159 -18.07 -9.52 -12.86
CA LEU A 159 -16.96 -8.77 -13.43
C LEU A 159 -15.62 -9.36 -13.01
N GLY A 160 -15.45 -9.70 -11.73
CA GLY A 160 -14.26 -10.42 -11.26
C GLY A 160 -14.01 -11.70 -12.05
N LEU A 161 -15.05 -12.51 -12.27
CA LEU A 161 -14.97 -13.75 -13.05
C LEU A 161 -14.64 -13.48 -14.53
N ARG A 162 -15.23 -12.44 -15.14
CA ARG A 162 -14.93 -12.02 -16.52
C ARG A 162 -13.47 -11.61 -16.69
N PHE A 163 -12.91 -10.93 -15.69
CA PHE A 163 -11.49 -10.58 -15.64
C PHE A 163 -10.59 -11.73 -15.16
N GLN A 164 -11.14 -12.93 -14.92
CA GLN A 164 -10.39 -14.09 -14.44
C GLN A 164 -9.65 -13.85 -13.11
N GLY A 165 -10.16 -12.92 -12.29
CA GLY A 165 -9.55 -12.53 -11.03
C GLY A 165 -8.13 -11.98 -11.19
N PHE A 166 -7.26 -12.35 -10.26
CA PHE A 166 -5.86 -11.92 -10.17
C PHE A 166 -4.94 -12.76 -11.07
N ASP A 167 -3.88 -12.14 -11.61
CA ASP A 167 -2.83 -12.87 -12.31
C ASP A 167 -1.96 -13.64 -11.30
N THR A 168 -2.04 -14.98 -11.34
CA THR A 168 -1.36 -15.87 -10.39
C THR A 168 0.16 -15.94 -10.56
N ARG A 169 0.72 -15.24 -11.56
CA ARG A 169 2.16 -15.05 -11.70
C ARG A 169 2.72 -14.08 -10.65
N PHE A 170 1.89 -13.18 -10.12
CA PHE A 170 2.26 -12.36 -8.98
C PHE A 170 2.30 -13.19 -7.69
N ARG A 171 3.34 -12.97 -6.90
CA ARG A 171 3.57 -13.64 -5.62
C ARG A 171 3.50 -12.60 -4.50
N ASN A 172 2.30 -12.37 -3.98
CA ASN A 172 2.00 -11.49 -2.84
C ASN A 172 2.44 -10.02 -3.02
N SER A 173 2.07 -9.38 -4.12
CA SER A 173 2.13 -7.93 -4.38
C SER A 173 1.90 -7.67 -5.88
N CYS A 174 1.36 -6.50 -6.23
CA CYS A 174 1.08 -6.04 -7.60
C CYS A 174 -0.11 -6.71 -8.31
N GLU A 175 -0.69 -7.79 -7.79
CA GLU A 175 -1.87 -8.43 -8.41
C GLU A 175 -3.11 -7.52 -8.45
N ASP A 176 -3.29 -6.68 -7.43
CA ASP A 176 -4.39 -5.71 -7.34
C ASP A 176 -4.17 -4.52 -8.27
N VAL A 177 -2.91 -4.06 -8.41
CA VAL A 177 -2.49 -3.09 -9.42
C VAL A 177 -2.85 -3.59 -10.81
N ASP A 178 -2.44 -4.81 -11.18
CA ASP A 178 -2.74 -5.39 -12.49
C ASP A 178 -4.25 -5.50 -12.75
N LEU A 179 -5.02 -6.05 -11.81
CA LEU A 179 -6.47 -6.19 -11.97
C LEU A 179 -7.16 -4.85 -12.18
N CYS A 180 -6.83 -3.84 -11.36
CA CYS A 180 -7.38 -2.50 -11.50
C CYS A 180 -7.06 -1.89 -12.87
N LEU A 181 -5.81 -2.02 -13.33
CA LEU A 181 -5.40 -1.50 -14.63
C LEU A 181 -6.09 -2.23 -15.79
N ARG A 182 -6.28 -3.56 -15.72
CA ARG A 182 -7.07 -4.31 -16.71
C ARG A 182 -8.51 -3.81 -16.78
N MET A 183 -9.16 -3.61 -15.63
CA MET A 183 -10.51 -3.05 -15.57
C MET A 183 -10.57 -1.65 -16.20
N LYS A 184 -9.59 -0.79 -15.91
CA LYS A 184 -9.53 0.56 -16.47
C LYS A 184 -9.36 0.61 -17.98
N VAL A 185 -8.52 -0.24 -18.55
CA VAL A 185 -8.34 -0.29 -20.02
C VAL A 185 -9.63 -0.67 -20.73
N GLU A 186 -10.45 -1.51 -20.10
CA GLU A 186 -11.78 -1.90 -20.60
C GLU A 186 -12.88 -0.87 -20.28
N GLY A 187 -12.52 0.30 -19.74
CA GLY A 187 -13.43 1.43 -19.51
C GLY A 187 -14.13 1.44 -18.15
N TYR A 188 -13.78 0.54 -17.22
CA TYR A 188 -14.33 0.57 -15.87
C TYR A 188 -13.57 1.53 -14.96
N ARG A 189 -14.30 2.17 -14.05
CA ARG A 189 -13.72 3.04 -13.02
C ARG A 189 -13.26 2.24 -11.81
N VAL A 190 -12.20 2.73 -11.18
CA VAL A 190 -11.67 2.25 -9.90
C VAL A 190 -11.90 3.35 -8.89
N VAL A 191 -12.69 3.08 -7.85
CA VAL A 191 -13.16 4.11 -6.92
C VAL A 191 -12.61 3.86 -5.52
N TYR A 192 -12.11 4.91 -4.89
CA TYR A 192 -11.78 4.90 -3.47
C TYR A 192 -12.91 5.56 -2.67
N GLU A 193 -13.49 4.84 -1.70
CA GLU A 193 -14.62 5.29 -0.87
C GLU A 193 -14.18 5.46 0.60
N PRO A 194 -13.90 6.70 1.06
CA PRO A 194 -13.36 6.96 2.39
C PRO A 194 -14.34 6.75 3.54
N ALA A 195 -15.65 6.65 3.26
CA ALA A 195 -16.65 6.34 4.29
C ALA A 195 -16.62 4.85 4.70
N SER A 196 -16.07 3.97 3.85
CA SER A 196 -15.74 2.60 4.25
C SER A 196 -14.39 2.60 4.97
N VAL A 197 -14.38 2.28 6.27
CA VAL A 197 -13.16 2.30 7.09
C VAL A 197 -12.85 0.91 7.62
N VAL A 198 -11.59 0.51 7.50
CA VAL A 198 -11.08 -0.77 8.00
C VAL A 198 -9.72 -0.53 8.64
N VAL A 199 -9.50 -1.10 9.82
CA VAL A 199 -8.18 -1.16 10.44
C VAL A 199 -7.49 -2.43 9.93
N HIS A 200 -6.27 -2.30 9.43
CA HIS A 200 -5.50 -3.42 8.89
C HIS A 200 -4.20 -3.56 9.68
N HIS A 201 -4.02 -4.72 10.31
CA HIS A 201 -2.93 -4.95 11.26
C HIS A 201 -1.61 -5.31 10.57
N GLU A 202 -1.65 -5.54 9.26
CA GLU A 202 -0.51 -5.85 8.40
C GLU A 202 0.44 -6.88 9.01
N SER A 203 -0.15 -8.00 9.41
CA SER A 203 0.60 -9.14 9.93
C SER A 203 1.46 -9.71 8.80
N GLN A 204 2.78 -9.67 8.96
CA GLN A 204 3.70 -10.09 7.90
C GLN A 204 3.76 -11.61 7.80
N THR A 205 3.21 -12.15 6.71
CA THR A 205 3.49 -13.53 6.29
C THR A 205 4.98 -13.68 5.99
N ALA A 206 5.57 -14.80 6.43
CA ALA A 206 6.97 -15.11 6.11
C ALA A 206 7.20 -15.12 4.59
N GLY A 207 8.27 -14.46 4.14
CA GLY A 207 8.63 -14.38 2.73
C GLY A 207 7.72 -13.47 1.88
N ARG A 208 6.89 -12.61 2.49
CA ARG A 208 5.99 -11.69 1.77
C ARG A 208 6.71 -10.86 0.69
N HIS A 209 7.93 -10.41 0.99
CA HIS A 209 8.72 -9.55 0.11
C HIS A 209 9.71 -10.31 -0.81
N ASP A 210 9.71 -11.65 -0.77
CA ASP A 210 10.69 -12.48 -1.48
C ASP A 210 10.58 -12.38 -3.01
N ALA A 211 9.45 -11.87 -3.53
CA ALA A 211 9.18 -11.76 -4.96
C ALA A 211 8.87 -10.33 -5.41
N ASP A 212 9.11 -9.32 -4.57
CA ASP A 212 8.78 -7.92 -4.89
C ASP A 212 9.46 -7.47 -6.20
N TRP A 213 10.71 -7.89 -6.41
CA TRP A 213 11.46 -7.52 -7.62
C TRP A 213 10.89 -8.21 -8.87
N GLU A 214 10.61 -9.50 -8.80
CA GLU A 214 9.99 -10.26 -9.88
C GLU A 214 8.58 -9.75 -10.21
N ASN A 215 7.79 -9.41 -9.19
CA ASN A 215 6.46 -8.82 -9.34
C ASN A 215 6.55 -7.47 -10.05
N LEU A 216 7.46 -6.58 -9.63
CA LEU A 216 7.65 -5.28 -10.29
C LEU A 216 8.16 -5.40 -11.72
N LEU A 217 9.06 -6.36 -12.01
CA LEU A 217 9.50 -6.66 -13.36
C LEU A 217 8.34 -7.14 -14.25
N HIS A 218 7.51 -8.05 -13.73
CA HIS A 218 6.35 -8.57 -14.44
C HIS A 218 5.29 -7.48 -14.66
N LEU A 219 4.97 -6.69 -13.64
CA LEU A 219 4.06 -5.54 -13.74
C LEU A 219 4.57 -4.53 -14.79
N SER A 220 5.87 -4.21 -14.77
CA SER A 220 6.48 -3.31 -15.75
C SER A 220 6.42 -3.88 -17.16
N HIS A 221 6.65 -5.18 -17.33
CA HIS A 221 6.49 -5.83 -18.64
C HIS A 221 5.05 -5.71 -19.17
N LEU A 222 4.07 -5.85 -18.29
CA LEU A 222 2.66 -5.74 -18.67
C LEU A 222 2.24 -4.30 -18.97
N TRP A 223 2.72 -3.32 -18.20
CA TRP A 223 2.07 -2.00 -18.14
C TRP A 223 2.98 -0.80 -18.47
N ALA A 224 4.31 -0.94 -18.45
CA ALA A 224 5.19 0.18 -18.73
C ALA A 224 4.92 0.76 -20.13
N GLY A 225 4.77 2.09 -20.21
CA GLY A 225 4.40 2.79 -21.44
C GLY A 225 2.93 2.63 -21.88
N LYS A 226 2.09 1.89 -21.15
CA LYS A 226 0.65 1.73 -21.43
C LYS A 226 -0.24 2.51 -20.46
N VAL A 227 0.30 2.91 -19.31
CA VAL A 227 -0.40 3.66 -18.26
C VAL A 227 0.34 4.94 -17.94
N ALA A 228 -0.41 5.97 -17.55
CA ALA A 228 0.15 7.28 -17.21
C ALA A 228 0.38 7.38 -15.69
N ALA A 229 1.40 8.13 -15.30
CA ALA A 229 1.54 8.55 -13.92
C ALA A 229 0.42 9.53 -13.54
N ASP A 230 -0.10 9.41 -12.33
CA ASP A 230 -1.18 10.26 -11.80
C ASP A 230 -0.87 10.86 -10.42
N GLU A 231 0.23 10.46 -9.77
CA GLU A 231 0.61 10.94 -8.44
C GLU A 231 0.56 12.47 -8.32
N SER A 232 1.28 13.18 -9.20
CA SER A 232 1.33 14.64 -9.19
C SER A 232 -0.04 15.29 -9.38
N ALA A 233 -0.91 14.69 -10.20
CA ALA A 233 -2.25 15.21 -10.44
C ALA A 233 -3.11 15.10 -9.18
N VAL A 234 -3.07 13.93 -8.52
CA VAL A 234 -3.82 13.68 -7.28
C VAL A 234 -3.43 14.67 -6.18
N TYR A 235 -2.14 14.89 -5.95
CA TYR A 235 -1.69 15.88 -4.96
C TYR A 235 -2.08 17.31 -5.35
N ARG A 236 -2.00 17.66 -6.64
CA ARG A 236 -2.36 18.99 -7.14
C ARG A 236 -3.85 19.30 -6.96
N ASP A 237 -4.72 18.33 -7.24
CA ASP A 237 -6.17 18.46 -7.10
C ASP A 237 -6.61 18.64 -5.63
N ASP A 238 -5.80 18.14 -4.70
CA ASP A 238 -5.95 18.38 -3.26
C ASP A 238 -5.24 19.63 -2.75
N GLY A 239 -4.70 20.45 -3.65
CA GLY A 239 -4.11 21.75 -3.35
C GLY A 239 -2.66 21.70 -2.84
N TYR A 240 -2.01 20.56 -2.96
CA TYR A 240 -0.57 20.42 -2.71
C TYR A 240 0.21 20.86 -3.95
N ALA A 241 1.43 21.38 -3.73
CA ALA A 241 2.29 21.69 -4.87
C ALA A 241 2.66 20.39 -5.59
N ASP A 242 2.78 20.46 -6.92
CA ASP A 242 3.16 19.33 -7.74
C ASP A 242 4.50 18.77 -7.22
N LEU A 243 4.53 17.47 -6.89
CA LEU A 243 5.75 16.84 -6.40
C LEU A 243 6.89 16.93 -7.44
N ALA A 244 6.56 16.95 -8.74
CA ALA A 244 7.52 17.21 -9.81
C ALA A 244 8.00 18.67 -9.81
N GLU A 245 7.13 19.63 -9.50
CA GLU A 245 7.52 21.04 -9.32
C GLU A 245 8.35 21.24 -8.04
N LEU A 246 8.07 20.51 -6.96
CA LEU A 246 8.89 20.47 -5.74
C LEU A 246 10.23 19.79 -5.98
N ALA A 247 10.27 18.70 -6.76
CA ALA A 247 11.48 18.02 -7.19
C ALA A 247 12.31 18.88 -8.16
N GLU A 248 11.69 19.57 -9.12
CA GLU A 248 12.32 20.54 -10.02
C GLU A 248 12.78 21.78 -9.26
N ARG A 249 12.00 22.31 -8.32
CA ARG A 249 12.42 23.44 -7.47
C ARG A 249 13.58 23.03 -6.57
N SER A 250 13.59 21.81 -6.06
CA SER A 250 14.73 21.22 -5.35
C SER A 250 15.93 21.03 -6.28
N ALA A 251 15.72 20.62 -7.54
CA ALA A 251 16.78 20.50 -8.54
C ALA A 251 17.34 21.86 -8.99
N ARG A 252 16.50 22.88 -9.13
CA ARG A 252 16.89 24.27 -9.39
C ARG A 252 17.60 24.87 -8.17
N MET A 253 17.18 24.53 -6.95
CA MET A 253 17.88 24.92 -5.73
C MET A 253 19.25 24.24 -5.65
N ARG A 254 19.34 22.94 -6.00
CA ARG A 254 20.61 22.22 -6.20
C ARG A 254 21.48 22.87 -7.28
N ALA A 255 20.90 23.40 -8.37
CA ALA A 255 21.66 24.12 -9.40
C ALA A 255 22.07 25.56 -8.98
N VAL A 256 21.37 26.16 -8.03
CA VAL A 256 21.75 27.44 -7.38
C VAL A 256 22.86 27.20 -6.35
N VAL A 257 22.81 26.09 -5.62
CA VAL A 257 23.87 25.60 -4.72
C VAL A 257 25.10 25.11 -5.52
N GLY A 258 24.91 24.50 -6.69
CA GLY A 258 25.98 24.18 -7.64
C GLY A 258 26.67 25.41 -8.23
N ARG A 259 26.08 26.60 -8.06
CA ARG A 259 26.74 27.88 -8.33
C ARG A 259 27.66 28.33 -7.19
N PHE A 260 27.43 27.83 -5.98
CA PHE A 260 28.35 27.93 -4.82
C PHE A 260 29.44 26.84 -4.84
N GLU A 261 29.20 25.68 -5.46
CA GLU A 261 30.22 24.63 -5.65
C GLU A 261 31.35 25.03 -6.62
N ARG A 262 31.23 26.17 -7.32
CA ARG A 262 32.39 26.81 -7.97
C ARG A 262 33.39 27.47 -7.00
N LEU A 263 33.19 27.33 -5.69
CA LEU A 263 34.18 27.59 -4.65
C LEU A 263 34.86 26.30 -4.13
N GLU A 264 34.54 25.11 -4.67
CA GLU A 264 35.26 23.85 -4.38
C GLU A 264 36.58 23.68 -5.17
N GLY A 265 37.23 24.79 -5.50
CA GLY A 265 38.67 24.77 -5.79
C GLY A 265 39.55 24.59 -4.54
N ILE A 266 38.96 24.49 -3.34
CA ILE A 266 39.68 24.63 -2.06
C ILE A 266 39.68 23.35 -1.20
N TYR A 267 38.69 22.45 -1.27
CA TYR A 267 38.56 21.36 -0.27
C TYR A 267 38.29 19.92 -0.76
N GLY A 268 38.38 19.61 -2.06
CA GLY A 268 38.38 18.21 -2.55
C GLY A 268 37.05 17.45 -2.41
N PRO A 269 36.92 16.23 -2.97
CA PRO A 269 35.63 15.65 -3.32
C PRO A 269 34.92 14.99 -2.14
N ALA A 270 33.68 15.41 -1.86
CA ALA A 270 32.76 14.69 -0.98
C ALA A 270 31.94 13.65 -1.77
N GLN A 271 31.90 12.41 -1.28
CA GLN A 271 30.96 11.37 -1.72
C GLN A 271 29.57 11.62 -1.13
N PRO A 272 28.47 11.45 -1.89
CA PRO A 272 27.14 11.73 -1.36
C PRO A 272 26.66 10.61 -0.43
N THR A 273 26.47 10.91 0.85
CA THR A 273 25.68 10.11 1.79
C THR A 273 24.24 10.65 1.85
N GLY A 274 23.29 9.72 1.98
CA GLY A 274 21.87 9.90 1.69
C GLY A 274 21.15 11.01 2.45
N TRP A 275 20.12 11.55 1.78
CA TRP A 275 19.07 12.37 2.37
C TRP A 275 17.74 12.06 1.68
N GLN A 276 16.81 11.44 2.42
CA GLN A 276 15.37 11.57 2.18
C GLN A 276 14.99 13.01 2.55
N ALA A 277 14.58 13.79 1.55
CA ALA A 277 13.97 15.09 1.81
C ALA A 277 12.52 14.83 2.22
N GLU A 278 12.23 14.87 3.52
CA GLU A 278 10.89 15.20 4.01
C GLU A 278 10.50 16.56 3.43
N VAL A 279 9.67 16.55 2.40
CA VAL A 279 8.98 17.75 1.97
C VAL A 279 7.97 18.06 3.06
N ALA A 280 8.26 19.07 3.87
CA ALA A 280 7.25 19.66 4.74
C ALA A 280 6.07 20.11 3.87
N LEU A 281 5.01 19.31 3.87
CA LEU A 281 3.76 19.62 3.20
C LEU A 281 3.09 20.74 3.99
N VAL A 282 3.35 21.98 3.58
CA VAL A 282 2.69 23.15 4.16
C VAL A 282 1.40 23.40 3.35
N PRO A 283 0.21 23.18 3.94
CA PRO A 283 -1.04 23.43 3.22
C PRO A 283 -1.17 24.93 2.91
N ARG A 284 -1.57 25.28 1.67
CA ARG A 284 -1.70 26.68 1.22
C ARG A 284 -2.69 27.51 2.05
N TRP A 285 -3.60 26.87 2.78
CA TRP A 285 -4.61 27.49 3.64
C TRP A 285 -4.14 27.76 5.09
N ALA A 286 -2.94 27.31 5.49
CA ALA A 286 -2.47 27.48 6.86
C ALA A 286 -2.07 28.93 7.18
N THR A 287 -2.60 29.46 8.29
CA THR A 287 -2.22 30.77 8.82
C THR A 287 -0.75 30.77 9.29
N ARG A 288 -0.13 31.96 9.41
CA ARG A 288 1.28 32.10 9.82
C ARG A 288 1.58 31.47 11.19
N ALA A 289 0.60 31.45 12.09
CA ALA A 289 0.72 30.81 13.41
C ALA A 289 0.71 29.27 13.31
N GLN A 290 -0.16 28.71 12.47
CA GLN A 290 -0.24 27.26 12.24
C GLN A 290 1.04 26.70 11.57
N ARG A 291 1.69 27.48 10.70
CA ARG A 291 2.99 27.11 10.11
C ARG A 291 4.09 27.03 11.16
N LYS A 292 4.19 28.02 12.05
CA LYS A 292 5.17 28.02 13.13
C LYS A 292 5.00 26.84 14.09
N GLU A 293 3.76 26.45 14.37
CA GLU A 293 3.49 25.30 15.24
C GLU A 293 3.84 23.97 14.57
N LEU A 294 3.59 23.83 13.26
CA LEU A 294 4.04 22.66 12.47
C LEU A 294 5.57 22.57 12.41
N GLU A 295 6.26 23.70 12.20
CA GLU A 295 7.72 23.79 12.23
C GLU A 295 8.29 23.39 13.60
N ARG A 296 7.66 23.85 14.69
CA ARG A 296 8.06 23.51 16.07
C ARG A 296 7.91 22.00 16.35
N ARG A 297 6.78 21.41 15.96
CA ARG A 297 6.52 19.96 16.15
C ARG A 297 7.43 19.09 15.28
N HIS A 298 7.81 19.58 14.10
CA HIS A 298 8.78 18.91 13.22
C HIS A 298 10.19 18.89 13.83
N GLU A 299 10.60 19.99 14.46
CA GLU A 299 11.89 20.07 15.16
C GLU A 299 11.94 19.17 16.41
N GLU A 300 10.85 19.08 17.18
CA GLU A 300 10.72 18.14 18.31
C GLU A 300 10.75 16.66 17.89
N MET A 301 10.22 16.36 16.70
CA MET A 301 10.25 15.00 16.14
C MET A 301 11.65 14.62 15.64
N ARG A 302 12.38 15.57 15.04
CA ARG A 302 13.78 15.38 14.60
C ARG A 302 14.72 15.02 15.75
N SER A 303 14.61 15.67 16.90
CA SER A 303 15.48 15.35 18.04
C SER A 303 15.28 13.93 18.56
N THR A 304 14.06 13.38 18.42
CA THR A 304 13.69 12.04 18.90
C THR A 304 14.20 10.93 17.95
N VAL A 305 14.24 11.18 16.64
CA VAL A 305 14.72 10.22 15.62
C VAL A 305 16.24 10.12 15.57
N ILE A 306 16.96 11.22 15.89
CA ILE A 306 18.43 11.24 15.91
C ILE A 306 19.00 10.28 16.97
N ASP A 307 18.34 10.14 18.13
CA ASP A 307 18.80 9.23 19.19
C ASP A 307 18.64 7.74 18.82
N ALA A 308 17.57 7.36 18.10
CA ALA A 308 17.38 5.99 17.65
C ALA A 308 18.41 5.57 16.57
N HIS A 309 18.80 6.51 15.71
CA HIS A 309 19.77 6.26 14.64
C HIS A 309 21.20 6.12 15.16
N ALA A 310 21.57 6.86 16.21
CA ALA A 310 22.87 6.75 16.86
C ALA A 310 23.07 5.38 17.54
N VAL A 311 22.03 4.84 18.17
CA VAL A 311 22.05 3.51 18.81
C VAL A 311 22.16 2.38 17.77
N ALA A 312 21.43 2.47 16.66
CA ALA A 312 21.49 1.49 15.57
C ALA A 312 22.86 1.48 14.86
N THR A 313 23.45 2.66 14.64
CA THR A 313 24.76 2.80 13.97
C THR A 313 25.92 2.29 14.86
N ALA A 314 25.82 2.48 16.18
CA ALA A 314 26.79 1.94 17.13
C ALA A 314 26.73 0.41 17.23
N ALA A 315 25.52 -0.17 17.26
CA ALA A 315 25.32 -1.63 17.29
C ALA A 315 25.86 -2.31 16.02
N MET A 316 25.62 -1.71 14.85
CA MET A 316 26.07 -2.25 13.57
C MET A 316 27.60 -2.15 13.39
N SER A 317 28.23 -1.09 13.92
CA SER A 317 29.68 -0.94 13.93
C SER A 317 30.41 -1.91 14.87
N ILE A 318 29.76 -2.35 15.95
CA ILE A 318 30.29 -3.39 16.85
C ILE A 318 30.18 -4.76 16.20
N ALA A 319 29.03 -5.08 15.58
CA ALA A 319 28.83 -6.34 14.86
C ALA A 319 29.81 -6.53 13.68
N LEU A 320 30.09 -5.47 12.92
CA LEU A 320 31.02 -5.49 11.79
C LEU A 320 32.50 -5.62 12.21
N ARG A 321 32.87 -5.10 13.39
CA ARG A 321 34.23 -5.27 13.94
C ARG A 321 34.45 -6.70 14.46
N SER A 322 33.44 -7.30 15.08
CA SER A 322 33.49 -8.70 15.51
C SER A 322 33.56 -9.67 14.33
N ALA A 323 32.82 -9.40 13.25
CA ALA A 323 32.83 -10.23 12.03
C ALA A 323 34.18 -10.16 11.28
N LYS A 324 34.81 -8.98 11.19
CA LYS A 324 36.15 -8.84 10.58
C LYS A 324 37.25 -9.47 11.41
N HIS A 325 37.13 -9.47 12.74
CA HIS A 325 38.11 -10.14 13.61
C HIS A 325 38.02 -11.67 13.47
N LEU A 326 36.80 -12.23 13.45
CA LEU A 326 36.54 -13.66 13.22
C LEU A 326 37.02 -14.15 11.84
N ALA A 327 36.91 -13.32 10.80
CA ALA A 327 37.40 -13.64 9.45
C ALA A 327 38.92 -13.51 9.29
N SER A 328 39.62 -12.89 10.25
CA SER A 328 41.08 -12.68 10.23
C SER A 328 41.87 -13.74 11.01
N LEU A 329 41.19 -14.65 11.71
CA LEU A 329 41.83 -15.74 12.43
C LEU A 329 42.24 -16.84 11.43
N PRO A 330 43.50 -17.31 11.45
CA PRO A 330 43.94 -18.39 10.57
C PRO A 330 43.18 -19.68 10.91
N PRO A 331 42.94 -20.58 9.93
CA PRO A 331 42.25 -21.84 10.19
C PRO A 331 43.07 -22.65 11.21
N ALA A 332 42.39 -23.16 12.25
CA ALA A 332 42.98 -24.04 13.24
C ALA A 332 43.61 -25.25 12.51
N ARG A 333 44.93 -25.43 12.66
CA ARG A 333 45.59 -26.66 12.25
C ARG A 333 45.17 -27.76 13.23
N ARG A 334 44.54 -28.81 12.69
CA ARG A 334 44.16 -30.12 13.28
C ARG A 334 44.10 -30.22 14.80
#